data_AF-A0A921MPD4-F1
#
_entry.id   AF-A0A921MPD4-F1
#
_cell.length_a   1.000
_cell.length_b   1.000
_cell.length_c   1.000
_cell.angle_alpha   90.00
_cell.angle_beta   90.00
_cell.angle_gamma   90.00
#
_symmetry.space_group_name_H-M   'P 1'
#
loop_
_entity.id
_entity.type
_entity.pdbx_description
1 polymer ?
#
loop_
_entity_poly.entity_id
_entity_poly.type
_entity_poly.pdbx_seq_one_letter_code
_entity_poly.pdbx_strand_id
1 'polypeptide(L)' 'MDEKKSFGEYIRRKRLGIGMTQRELAQALYVTESSVSKWERRGSLR' A
#
# COMPACT_ATOMS: atom_id res chain seq x y z
N MET A 1 -19.45 12.45 6.15
CA MET A 1 -18.47 13.21 5.34
C MET A 1 -17.39 12.22 4.98
N ASP A 2 -17.50 11.58 3.83
CA ASP A 2 -16.63 10.49 3.39
C ASP A 2 -15.19 10.99 3.25
N GLU A 3 -14.40 10.81 4.31
CA GLU A 3 -12.95 10.91 4.25
C GLU A 3 -12.47 10.02 3.11
N LYS A 4 -12.02 10.64 2.03
CA LYS A 4 -11.37 9.96 0.89
C LYS A 4 -10.13 9.24 1.42
N LYS A 5 -10.29 8.01 1.87
CA LYS A 5 -9.18 7.14 2.30
C LYS A 5 -8.15 7.13 1.18
N SER A 6 -6.92 7.49 1.50
CA SER A 6 -5.86 7.51 0.51
C SER A 6 -5.61 6.10 -0.02
N PHE A 7 -5.20 5.98 -1.28
CA PHE A 7 -4.82 4.69 -1.88
C PHE A 7 -3.80 3.93 -1.00
N GLY A 8 -2.87 4.66 -0.39
CA GLY A 8 -1.89 4.12 0.56
C GLY A 8 -2.50 3.46 1.78
N GLU A 9 -3.47 4.12 2.40
CA GLU A 9 -4.18 3.59 3.57
C GLU A 9 -5.02 2.35 3.19
N TYR A 10 -5.68 2.41 2.03
CA TYR A 10 -6.47 1.29 1.51
C TYR A 10 -5.61 0.05 1.29
N ILE A 11 -4.48 0.16 0.57
CA ILE A 11 -3.57 -0.95 0.32
C ILE A 11 -2.97 -1.46 1.63
N ARG A 12 -2.55 -0.58 2.54
CA ARG A 12 -1.98 -0.98 3.82
C ARG A 12 -2.96 -1.84 4.62
N ARG A 13 -4.22 -1.42 4.70
CA ARG A 13 -5.27 -2.18 5.39
C ARG A 13 -5.50 -3.55 4.76
N LYS A 14 -5.56 -3.62 3.42
CA LYS A 14 -5.75 -4.90 2.71
C LYS A 14 -4.57 -5.84 2.94
N ARG A 15 -3.34 -5.34 2.81
CA ARG A 15 -2.11 -6.10 3.05
C ARG A 15 -2.05 -6.67 4.47
N LEU A 16 -2.30 -5.83 5.48
CA LEU A 16 -2.30 -6.27 6.88
C LEU A 16 -3.47 -7.22 7.20
N GLY A 17 -4.63 -7.04 6.58
CA GLY A 17 -5.79 -7.90 6.77
C GLY A 17 -5.59 -9.35 6.27
N ILE A 18 -4.61 -9.57 5.40
CA ILE A 18 -4.21 -10.90 4.92
C ILE A 18 -2.82 -11.33 5.43
N GLY A 19 -2.24 -10.60 6.39
CA GLY A 19 -0.97 -10.95 7.03
C GLY A 19 0.29 -10.80 6.16
N MET A 20 0.22 -10.02 5.07
CA MET A 20 1.36 -9.84 4.17
C MET A 20 2.33 -8.74 4.63
N THR A 21 3.60 -8.91 4.32
CA THR A 21 4.67 -7.91 4.39
C THR A 21 4.68 -7.00 3.15
N GLN A 22 5.32 -5.83 3.22
CA GLN A 22 5.46 -4.95 2.05
C GLN A 22 6.20 -5.64 0.90
N ARG A 23 7.19 -6.49 1.22
CA ARG A 23 7.94 -7.30 0.27
C ARG A 23 7.08 -8.33 -0.46
N GLU A 24 6.20 -9.03 0.24
CA GLU A 24 5.30 -10.02 -0.36
C GLU A 24 4.28 -9.35 -1.28
N LEU A 25 3.71 -8.21 -0.86
CA LEU A 25 2.83 -7.42 -1.72
C LEU A 25 3.57 -6.92 -2.97
N ALA A 26 4.82 -6.48 -2.81
CA ALA A 26 5.63 -6.00 -3.91
C ALA A 26 5.89 -7.10 -4.95
N GLN A 27 6.21 -8.32 -4.49
CA GLN A 27 6.36 -9.48 -5.38
C GLN A 27 5.06 -9.83 -6.10
N ALA A 28 3.93 -9.83 -5.40
CA ALA A 28 2.62 -10.14 -5.98
C ALA A 28 2.18 -9.12 -7.06
N LEU A 29 2.61 -7.86 -6.93
CA LEU A 29 2.27 -6.77 -7.85
C LEU A 29 3.39 -6.43 -8.84
N TYR A 30 4.48 -7.21 -8.87
CA TYR A 30 5.66 -6.97 -9.70
C TYR A 30 6.24 -5.55 -9.58
N VAL A 31 6.26 -5.02 -8.35
CA VAL A 31 6.87 -3.73 -8.02
C VAL A 31 7.97 -3.92 -6.98
N THR A 32 8.69 -2.85 -6.66
CA THR A 32 9.67 -2.86 -5.59
C THR A 32 9.01 -2.63 -4.23
N GLU A 33 9.61 -3.16 -3.17
CA GLU A 33 9.18 -2.91 -1.79
C GLU A 33 9.17 -1.40 -1.48
N SER A 34 10.10 -0.64 -2.05
CA SER A 34 10.16 0.82 -1.91
C SER A 34 8.95 1.54 -2.54
N SER A 35 8.39 1.02 -3.63
CA SER A 35 7.14 1.52 -4.22
C SER A 35 5.96 1.30 -3.30
N VAL A 36 5.81 0.10 -2.73
CA VAL A 36 4.76 -0.20 -1.74
C VAL A 36 4.92 0.72 -0.52
N SER A 37 6.13 0.86 -0.01
CA SER A 37 6.43 1.72 1.13
C SER A 37 6.13 3.21 0.85
N LYS A 38 6.34 3.68 -0.40
CA LYS A 38 5.94 5.02 -0.84
C LYS A 38 4.42 5.16 -0.87
N TRP A 39 3.69 4.20 -1.44
CA TRP A 39 2.23 4.20 -1.47
C TRP A 39 1.66 4.30 -0.05
N GLU A 40 2.13 3.46 0.87
CA GLU A 40 1.63 3.39 2.24
C GLU A 40 1.98 4.62 3.09
N ARG A 41 3.05 5.35 2.77
CA ARG A 41 3.47 6.57 3.50
C ARG A 41 2.96 7.87 2.88
N ARG A 42 2.81 7.94 1.57
CA ARG A 42 2.45 9.16 0.84
C ARG A 42 1.31 8.83 -0.12
N GLY A 43 0.11 9.26 0.23
CA GLY A 43 -1.11 9.09 -0.57
C GLY A 43 -1.17 9.91 -1.87
N SER A 44 -0.03 10.19 -2.51
CA SER A 44 0.01 10.94 -3.77
C SER A 44 1.18 10.44 -4.61
N LEU A 45 0.85 9.67 -5.66
CA LEU A 45 1.68 9.53 -6.85
C LEU A 45 1.67 10.91 -7.52
N ARG A 46 2.74 11.69 -7.31
CA ARG A 46 3.13 12.74 -8.26
C ARG A 46 4.07 12.14 -9.27
#